data_AF-A0A6A6VS53-F1
#
_entry.id   AF-A0A6A6VS53-F1
#
_cell.length_a   1.000
_cell.length_b   1.000
_cell.length_c   1.000
_cell.angle_alpha   90.00
_cell.angle_beta   90.00
_cell.angle_gamma   90.00
#
_symmetry.space_group_name_H-M   'P 1'
#
loop_
_entity.id
_entity.type
_entity.pdbx_description
1 polymer ?
#
loop_
_entity_poly.entity_id
_entity_poly.type
_entity_poly.pdbx_seq_one_letter_code
_entity_poly.pdbx_strand_id
1 'polypeptide(L)'
;MSSRNVALMHASAANSGKQNALSSNSSEEVSPADSKAVRDRKEPSFFEVSMLAEDEIATLRHENEVLENRLSGLTERHLLENPLAGEFTALKTEIGTLKHQVSGLKDELLSRTLLLSELAALKLRNGTLELKLLESSGNLSAVTQALTAENKDLMDQVSKLRDNLSAAKYSGDQMYKAHRTFRDKVLTAVVDILCYQHSCLETIEQLRAKGRKVSDTEERAFTERLEQCFEPYEWFAASETAEDQAVSARSSGL
;
A
#
# COMPACT_ATOMS: atom_id res chain seq x y z
N MET A 1 8.58 24.63 -20.70
CA MET A 1 9.60 24.50 -21.77
C MET A 1 8.99 23.66 -22.87
N SER A 2 8.78 24.07 -24.11
CA SER A 2 9.53 24.99 -24.97
C SER A 2 8.57 25.60 -25.99
N SER A 3 8.45 26.91 -25.96
CA SER A 3 7.89 27.73 -27.03
C SER A 3 8.79 27.64 -28.26
N ARG A 4 8.31 27.09 -29.38
CA ARG A 4 8.96 27.26 -30.69
C ARG A 4 7.89 27.24 -31.78
N ASN A 5 7.98 28.25 -32.64
CA ASN A 5 7.29 28.42 -33.92
C ASN A 5 6.09 29.38 -33.93
N VAL A 6 6.32 30.58 -33.40
CA VAL A 6 5.81 31.83 -33.98
C VAL A 6 7.01 32.56 -34.54
N ALA A 7 7.23 32.51 -35.87
CA ALA A 7 8.05 33.43 -36.65
C ALA A 7 8.18 32.91 -38.09
N LEU A 8 7.40 33.47 -39.02
CA LEU A 8 7.79 33.70 -40.42
C LEU A 8 6.65 34.47 -41.11
N MET A 9 6.48 35.72 -40.68
CA MET A 9 6.01 36.81 -41.54
C MET A 9 7.21 37.70 -41.85
N HIS A 10 7.19 38.29 -43.05
CA HIS A 10 8.13 39.25 -43.63
C HIS A 10 9.37 38.67 -44.30
N ALA A 11 9.31 38.53 -45.62
CA ALA A 11 10.24 39.17 -46.56
C ALA A 11 9.90 38.76 -48.00
N SER A 12 9.24 39.64 -48.75
CA SER A 12 9.55 39.91 -50.16
C SER A 12 8.72 41.13 -50.56
N ALA A 13 9.21 42.35 -50.31
CA ALA A 13 10.00 43.09 -51.28
C ALA A 13 9.23 43.16 -52.61
N ALA A 14 8.36 44.16 -52.80
CA ALA A 14 8.78 45.49 -53.25
C ALA A 14 9.88 45.35 -54.31
N ASN A 15 9.48 45.01 -55.53
CA ASN A 15 10.34 45.17 -56.70
C ASN A 15 9.59 45.97 -57.76
N SER A 16 9.92 47.27 -57.77
CA SER A 16 10.05 48.18 -58.92
C SER A 16 9.33 47.77 -60.21
N GLY A 17 8.48 48.63 -60.78
CA GLY A 17 8.97 49.88 -61.34
C GLY A 17 9.83 49.64 -62.59
N LYS A 18 9.16 49.33 -63.72
CA LYS A 18 9.60 49.59 -65.11
C LYS A 18 8.30 49.84 -65.89
N GLN A 19 7.83 51.07 -66.07
CA GLN A 19 8.33 52.01 -67.07
C GLN A 19 8.69 51.31 -68.39
N ASN A 20 7.73 51.28 -69.32
CA ASN A 20 7.98 51.42 -70.74
C ASN A 20 7.11 52.59 -71.24
N ALA A 21 7.48 53.79 -70.79
CA ALA A 21 7.38 54.97 -71.63
C ALA A 21 8.60 54.96 -72.57
N LEU A 22 8.44 55.58 -73.74
CA LEU A 22 9.47 55.85 -74.77
C LEU A 22 9.66 54.75 -75.83
N SER A 23 9.04 54.95 -76.99
CA SER A 23 9.80 55.23 -78.22
C SER A 23 8.91 56.14 -79.09
N SER A 24 8.98 57.46 -78.94
CA SER A 24 10.00 58.35 -79.53
C SER A 24 9.87 58.45 -81.05
N ASN A 25 9.17 59.52 -81.46
CA ASN A 25 9.47 60.41 -82.57
C ASN A 25 10.51 59.97 -83.61
N SER A 26 10.09 59.97 -84.86
CA SER A 26 10.81 60.68 -85.92
C SER A 26 9.80 61.39 -86.81
N SER A 27 9.48 62.64 -86.44
CA SER A 27 8.94 63.63 -87.37
C SER A 27 10.06 63.95 -88.34
N GLU A 28 10.07 63.26 -89.48
CA GLU A 28 11.03 63.48 -90.55
C GLU A 28 10.54 64.68 -91.38
N GLU A 29 11.19 65.82 -91.17
CA GLU A 29 11.07 67.00 -92.03
C GLU A 29 11.52 66.62 -93.45
N VAL A 30 10.56 66.48 -94.35
CA VAL A 30 10.82 66.33 -95.78
C VAL A 30 11.29 67.69 -96.33
N SER A 31 12.58 67.74 -96.63
CA SER A 31 13.28 68.84 -97.29
C SER A 31 12.64 69.23 -98.63
N PRO A 32 12.62 70.54 -99.04
CA PRO A 32 11.95 71.01 -100.26
C PRO A 32 12.64 70.65 -101.59
N ALA A 33 13.55 69.67 -101.61
CA ALA A 33 14.39 69.36 -102.77
C ALA A 33 13.88 68.21 -103.67
N ASP A 34 12.82 67.48 -103.26
CA ASP A 34 12.29 66.33 -104.03
C ASP A 34 11.00 66.63 -104.81
N SER A 35 10.64 67.91 -104.98
CA SER A 35 9.43 68.36 -105.68
C SER A 35 9.45 68.26 -107.21
N LYS A 36 10.29 67.39 -107.80
CA LYS A 36 10.36 67.17 -109.26
C LYS A 36 10.28 65.71 -109.71
N ALA A 37 10.05 64.76 -108.80
CA ALA A 37 9.92 63.32 -109.11
C ALA A 37 8.56 62.69 -108.74
N VAL A 38 7.57 63.48 -108.31
CA VAL A 38 6.24 63.00 -107.88
C VAL A 38 5.18 63.06 -109.01
N ARG A 39 5.54 63.55 -110.20
CA ARG A 39 4.61 63.71 -111.33
C ARG A 39 4.56 62.51 -112.30
N ASP A 40 5.12 61.36 -111.90
CA ASP A 40 4.99 60.06 -112.58
C ASP A 40 4.61 58.92 -111.61
N ARG A 41 4.02 59.24 -110.45
CA ARG A 41 3.30 58.22 -109.67
C ARG A 41 1.97 57.98 -110.36
N LYS A 42 1.95 56.97 -111.23
CA LYS A 42 0.75 56.35 -111.76
C LYS A 42 -0.19 56.13 -110.57
N GLU A 43 -1.28 56.90 -110.52
CA GLU A 43 -2.31 56.66 -109.51
C GLU A 43 -2.62 55.17 -109.60
N PRO A 44 -2.49 54.43 -108.48
CA PRO A 44 -2.82 53.03 -108.49
C PRO A 44 -4.23 52.95 -109.06
N SER A 45 -4.38 52.18 -110.13
CA SER A 45 -5.67 52.10 -110.78
C SER A 45 -6.70 51.69 -109.72
N PHE A 46 -7.94 52.15 -109.83
CA PHE A 46 -9.03 51.73 -108.92
C PHE A 46 -9.01 50.21 -108.66
N PHE A 47 -8.57 49.44 -109.66
CA PHE A 47 -8.35 48.00 -109.61
C PHE A 47 -7.20 47.56 -108.66
N GLU A 48 -6.06 48.23 -108.64
CA GLU A 48 -4.95 47.94 -107.71
C GLU A 48 -5.32 48.29 -106.25
N VAL A 49 -6.05 49.39 -106.04
CA VAL A 49 -6.57 49.75 -104.71
C VAL A 49 -7.61 48.72 -104.25
N SER A 50 -8.49 48.28 -105.15
CA SER A 50 -9.48 47.23 -104.86
C SER A 50 -8.81 45.90 -104.52
N MET A 51 -7.77 45.51 -105.26
CA MET A 51 -7.03 44.27 -105.04
C MET A 51 -6.26 44.30 -103.70
N LEU A 52 -5.59 45.41 -103.39
CA LEU A 52 -4.92 45.58 -102.10
C LEU A 52 -5.92 45.59 -100.93
N ALA A 53 -7.08 46.21 -101.10
CA ALA A 53 -8.14 46.18 -100.10
C ALA A 53 -8.73 44.77 -99.92
N GLU A 54 -8.88 43.99 -101.00
CA GLU A 54 -9.33 42.60 -100.94
C GLU A 54 -8.30 41.70 -100.24
N ASP A 55 -7.01 41.85 -100.53
CA ASP A 55 -5.92 41.13 -99.86
C ASP A 55 -5.83 41.49 -98.37
N GLU A 56 -5.99 42.77 -98.03
CA GLU A 56 -6.02 43.23 -96.64
C GLU A 56 -7.27 42.71 -95.91
N ILE A 57 -8.44 42.73 -96.54
CA ILE A 57 -9.67 42.14 -95.99
C ILE A 57 -9.51 40.62 -95.81
N ALA A 58 -8.88 39.92 -96.74
CA ALA A 58 -8.63 38.49 -96.62
C ALA A 58 -7.66 38.17 -95.47
N THR A 59 -6.60 38.98 -95.32
CA THR A 59 -5.64 38.87 -94.22
C THR A 59 -6.31 39.13 -92.88
N LEU A 60 -7.09 40.21 -92.76
CA LEU A 60 -7.84 40.55 -91.54
C LEU A 60 -8.89 39.50 -91.18
N ARG A 61 -9.53 38.88 -92.17
CA ARG A 61 -10.46 37.75 -91.94
C ARG A 61 -9.72 36.54 -91.39
N HIS A 62 -8.59 36.18 -91.97
CA HIS A 62 -7.78 35.07 -91.49
C HIS A 62 -7.24 35.33 -90.08
N GLU A 63 -6.76 36.54 -89.81
CA GLU A 63 -6.33 36.95 -88.48
C GLU A 63 -7.47 36.92 -87.46
N ASN A 64 -8.67 37.37 -87.83
CA ASN A 64 -9.85 37.26 -86.98
C ASN A 64 -10.20 35.80 -86.68
N GLU A 65 -10.18 34.91 -87.67
CA GLU A 65 -10.44 33.48 -87.47
C GLU A 65 -9.40 32.84 -86.53
N VAL A 66 -8.13 33.18 -86.68
CA VAL A 66 -7.06 32.73 -85.78
C VAL A 66 -7.27 33.26 -84.36
N LEU A 67 -7.67 34.53 -84.21
CA LEU A 67 -7.96 35.14 -82.91
C LEU A 67 -9.19 34.50 -82.24
N GLU A 68 -10.27 34.26 -82.97
CA GLU A 68 -11.48 33.59 -82.47
C GLU A 68 -11.15 32.16 -81.99
N ASN A 69 -10.35 31.42 -82.76
CA ASN A 69 -9.88 30.08 -82.37
C ASN A 69 -9.02 30.14 -81.10
N ARG A 70 -8.10 31.11 -80.98
CA ARG A 70 -7.29 31.31 -79.76
C ARG A 70 -8.14 31.71 -78.57
N LEU A 71 -9.17 32.54 -78.76
CA LEU A 71 -10.07 33.01 -77.71
C LEU A 71 -10.97 31.85 -77.20
N SER A 72 -11.43 31.00 -78.11
CA SER A 72 -12.15 29.76 -77.78
C SER A 72 -11.27 28.81 -76.95
N GLY A 73 -10.04 28.56 -77.37
CA GLY A 73 -9.07 27.74 -76.62
C GLY A 73 -8.61 28.36 -75.29
N LEU A 74 -8.68 29.70 -75.13
CA LEU A 74 -8.46 30.38 -73.86
C LEU A 74 -9.66 30.21 -72.93
N THR A 75 -10.87 30.29 -73.48
CA THR A 75 -12.13 30.11 -72.76
C THR A 75 -12.26 28.68 -72.22
N GLU A 76 -11.92 27.67 -73.03
CA GLU A 76 -11.86 26.27 -72.59
C GLU A 76 -10.86 26.07 -71.44
N ARG A 77 -9.67 26.68 -71.54
CA ARG A 77 -8.69 26.65 -70.44
C ARG A 77 -9.21 27.32 -69.16
N HIS A 78 -9.85 28.48 -69.29
CA HIS A 78 -10.46 29.16 -68.15
C HIS A 78 -11.60 28.34 -67.52
N LEU A 79 -12.37 27.61 -68.33
CA LEU A 79 -13.39 26.67 -67.84
C LEU A 79 -12.79 25.48 -67.10
N LEU A 80 -11.56 25.06 -67.41
CA LEU A 80 -10.81 24.02 -66.70
C LEU A 80 -10.15 24.51 -65.39
N GLU A 81 -9.79 25.79 -65.29
CA GLU A 81 -9.18 26.36 -64.08
C GLU A 81 -10.16 26.46 -62.89
N ASN A 82 -11.43 26.76 -63.16
CA ASN A 82 -12.47 26.86 -62.13
C ASN A 82 -12.72 25.56 -61.34
N PRO A 83 -12.93 24.38 -61.97
CA PRO A 83 -13.08 23.13 -61.24
C PRO A 83 -11.79 22.73 -60.50
N LEU A 84 -10.61 23.00 -61.06
CA LEU A 84 -9.33 22.77 -60.37
C LEU A 84 -9.21 23.60 -59.08
N ALA A 85 -9.64 24.87 -59.11
CA ALA A 85 -9.67 25.71 -57.93
C ALA A 85 -10.64 25.16 -56.87
N GLY A 86 -11.79 24.65 -57.29
CA GLY A 86 -12.74 23.93 -56.44
C GLY A 86 -12.11 22.71 -55.75
N GLU A 87 -11.49 21.82 -56.52
CA GLU A 87 -10.80 20.63 -56.01
C GLU A 87 -9.66 21.00 -55.04
N PHE A 88 -8.87 22.03 -55.36
CA PHE A 88 -7.81 22.51 -54.48
C PHE A 88 -8.35 23.02 -53.14
N THR A 89 -9.46 23.79 -53.15
CA THR A 89 -10.08 24.25 -51.91
C THR A 89 -10.65 23.09 -51.10
N ALA A 90 -11.29 22.10 -51.75
CA ALA A 90 -11.79 20.89 -51.10
C ALA A 90 -10.64 20.11 -50.44
N LEU A 91 -9.56 19.83 -51.17
CA LEU A 91 -8.35 19.17 -50.64
C LEU A 91 -7.75 19.94 -49.46
N LYS A 92 -7.70 21.27 -49.52
CA LYS A 92 -7.21 22.10 -48.41
C LYS A 92 -8.08 21.94 -47.16
N THR A 93 -9.40 21.88 -47.31
CA THR A 93 -10.32 21.64 -46.17
C THR A 93 -10.20 20.23 -45.61
N GLU A 94 -10.00 19.23 -46.48
CA GLU A 94 -9.79 17.84 -46.07
C GLU A 94 -8.48 17.69 -45.30
N ILE A 95 -7.38 18.27 -45.78
CA ILE A 95 -6.09 18.33 -45.07
C ILE A 95 -6.25 18.98 -43.69
N GLY A 96 -7.03 20.07 -43.59
CA GLY A 96 -7.33 20.71 -42.31
C GLY A 96 -8.04 19.77 -41.34
N THR A 97 -9.07 19.08 -41.81
CA THR A 97 -9.83 18.09 -41.03
C THR A 97 -8.94 16.93 -40.57
N LEU A 98 -8.14 16.36 -41.48
CA LEU A 98 -7.20 15.29 -41.16
C LEU A 98 -6.17 15.72 -40.12
N LYS A 99 -5.64 16.95 -40.21
CA LYS A 99 -4.70 17.49 -39.23
C LYS A 99 -5.32 17.59 -37.83
N HIS A 100 -6.59 17.99 -37.74
CA HIS A 100 -7.31 18.01 -36.47
C HIS A 100 -7.53 16.60 -35.91
N GLN A 101 -7.94 15.65 -36.75
CA GLN A 101 -8.12 14.25 -36.35
C GLN A 101 -6.81 13.62 -35.84
N VAL A 102 -5.69 13.83 -36.55
CA VAL A 102 -4.37 13.35 -36.13
C VAL A 102 -3.95 13.96 -34.78
N SER A 103 -4.28 15.23 -34.55
CA SER A 103 -4.00 15.88 -33.26
C SER A 103 -4.82 15.27 -32.13
N GLY A 104 -6.11 15.01 -32.35
CA GLY A 104 -6.97 14.34 -31.38
C GLY A 104 -6.48 12.92 -31.03
N LEU A 105 -6.12 12.13 -32.06
CA LEU A 105 -5.55 10.78 -31.86
C LEU A 105 -4.23 10.81 -31.06
N LYS A 106 -3.41 11.85 -31.24
CA LYS A 106 -2.18 12.04 -30.47
C LYS A 106 -2.47 12.28 -28.99
N ASP A 107 -3.45 13.12 -28.68
CA ASP A 107 -3.84 13.42 -27.30
C ASP A 107 -4.46 12.18 -26.61
N GLU A 108 -5.28 11.42 -27.34
CA GLU A 108 -5.79 10.13 -26.88
C GLU A 108 -4.67 9.11 -26.59
N LEU A 109 -3.66 9.03 -27.46
CA LEU A 109 -2.50 8.15 -27.26
C LEU A 109 -1.70 8.54 -26.01
N LEU A 110 -1.50 9.83 -25.77
CA LEU A 110 -0.83 10.33 -24.57
C LEU A 110 -1.63 9.99 -23.30
N SER A 111 -2.94 10.23 -23.32
CA SER A 111 -3.85 9.88 -22.23
C SER A 111 -3.81 8.38 -21.92
N ARG A 112 -3.90 7.54 -22.95
CA ARG A 112 -3.80 6.07 -22.81
C ARG A 112 -2.46 5.64 -22.22
N THR A 113 -1.36 6.27 -22.64
CA THR A 113 -0.02 5.95 -22.13
C THR A 113 0.09 6.28 -20.63
N LEU A 114 -0.47 7.42 -20.21
CA LEU A 114 -0.52 7.80 -18.81
C LEU A 114 -1.34 6.79 -17.99
N LEU A 115 -2.54 6.42 -18.44
CA LEU A 115 -3.37 5.41 -17.77
C LEU A 115 -2.67 4.05 -17.65
N LEU A 116 -1.92 3.62 -18.68
CA LEU A 116 -1.14 2.38 -18.61
C LEU A 116 -0.01 2.47 -17.57
N SER A 117 0.62 3.63 -17.43
CA SER A 117 1.65 3.85 -16.41
C SER A 117 1.08 3.82 -14.98
N GLU A 118 -0.09 4.43 -14.76
CA GLU A 118 -0.80 4.40 -13.49
C GLU A 118 -1.25 2.98 -13.15
N LEU A 119 -1.77 2.23 -14.12
CA LEU A 119 -2.15 0.83 -13.96
C LEU A 119 -0.94 -0.03 -13.55
N ALA A 120 0.22 0.19 -14.16
CA ALA A 120 1.45 -0.52 -13.79
C ALA A 120 1.89 -0.20 -12.36
N ALA A 121 1.83 1.07 -11.95
CA ALA A 121 2.13 1.50 -10.58
C ALA A 121 1.16 0.89 -9.56
N LEU A 122 -0.14 0.85 -9.87
CA LEU A 122 -1.16 0.22 -9.03
C LEU A 122 -0.93 -1.28 -8.88
N LYS A 123 -0.58 -1.98 -9.97
CA LYS A 123 -0.23 -3.41 -9.90
C LYS A 123 0.98 -3.67 -9.01
N LEU A 124 2.02 -2.86 -9.12
CA LEU A 124 3.22 -2.97 -8.28
C LEU A 124 2.89 -2.72 -6.79
N ARG A 125 2.09 -1.69 -6.51
CA ARG A 125 1.63 -1.39 -5.15
C ARG A 125 0.78 -2.54 -4.60
N ASN A 126 -0.12 -3.11 -5.40
CA ASN A 126 -0.95 -4.24 -4.99
C ASN A 126 -0.09 -5.46 -4.64
N GLY A 127 0.88 -5.83 -5.48
CA GLY A 127 1.80 -6.93 -5.18
C GLY A 127 2.62 -6.69 -3.90
N THR A 128 3.03 -5.44 -3.65
CA THR A 128 3.72 -5.07 -2.39
C THR A 128 2.82 -5.23 -1.17
N LEU A 129 1.54 -4.87 -1.28
CA LEU A 129 0.57 -5.04 -0.21
C LEU A 129 0.26 -6.51 0.07
N GLU A 130 0.15 -7.34 -0.97
CA GLU A 130 -0.04 -8.79 -0.84
C GLU A 130 1.12 -9.45 -0.10
N LEU A 131 2.36 -9.08 -0.41
CA LEU A 131 3.54 -9.59 0.31
C LEU A 131 3.54 -9.18 1.78
N LYS A 132 3.25 -7.91 2.08
CA LYS A 132 3.14 -7.43 3.48
C LYS A 132 2.02 -8.12 4.24
N LEU A 133 0.90 -8.38 3.57
CA LEU A 133 -0.22 -9.12 4.16
C LEU A 133 0.21 -10.55 4.51
N LEU A 134 0.89 -11.24 3.60
CA LEU A 134 1.38 -12.60 3.82
C LEU A 134 2.38 -12.65 4.99
N GLU A 135 3.32 -11.71 5.04
CA GLU A 135 4.29 -11.59 6.14
C GLU A 135 3.59 -11.35 7.49
N SER A 136 2.65 -10.39 7.52
CA SER A 136 1.90 -10.10 8.75
C SER A 136 1.05 -11.28 9.22
N SER A 137 0.48 -12.04 8.28
CA SER A 137 -0.27 -13.27 8.57
C SER A 137 0.62 -14.37 9.15
N GLY A 138 1.82 -14.55 8.59
CA GLY A 138 2.84 -15.46 9.13
C GLY A 138 3.26 -15.10 10.55
N ASN A 139 3.55 -13.81 10.79
CA ASN A 139 3.92 -13.31 12.12
C ASN A 139 2.81 -13.51 13.15
N LEU A 140 1.55 -13.22 12.77
CA LEU A 140 0.40 -13.43 13.65
C LEU A 140 0.21 -14.92 14.00
N SER A 141 0.42 -15.81 13.03
CA SER A 141 0.38 -17.26 13.26
C SER A 141 1.45 -17.71 14.25
N ALA A 142 2.69 -17.24 14.09
CA ALA A 142 3.81 -17.54 14.99
C ALA A 142 3.56 -17.06 16.42
N VAL A 143 3.07 -15.82 16.59
CA VAL A 143 2.70 -15.28 17.90
C VAL A 143 1.58 -16.10 18.55
N THR A 144 0.58 -16.50 17.78
CA THR A 144 -0.53 -17.33 18.27
C THR A 144 -0.04 -18.69 18.76
N GLN A 145 0.89 -19.32 18.04
CA GLN A 145 1.50 -20.59 18.44
C GLN A 145 2.33 -20.44 19.73
N ALA A 146 3.13 -19.38 19.85
CA ALA A 146 3.93 -19.10 21.04
C ALA A 146 3.04 -18.90 22.29
N LEU A 147 1.99 -18.07 22.19
CA LEU A 147 1.03 -17.86 23.28
C LEU A 147 0.28 -19.15 23.66
N THR A 148 -0.03 -20.00 22.68
CA THR A 148 -0.67 -21.30 22.93
C THR A 148 0.26 -22.23 23.71
N ALA A 149 1.55 -22.25 23.37
CA ALA A 149 2.55 -23.04 24.07
C ALA A 149 2.77 -22.53 25.51
N GLU A 150 2.88 -21.21 25.71
CA GLU A 150 3.03 -20.59 27.03
C GLU A 150 1.82 -20.88 27.92
N ASN A 151 0.59 -20.72 27.40
CA ASN A 151 -0.62 -21.05 28.15
C ASN A 151 -0.66 -22.52 28.58
N LYS A 152 -0.17 -23.44 27.73
CA LYS A 152 -0.09 -24.85 28.09
C LYS A 152 0.87 -25.08 29.25
N ASP A 153 2.06 -24.48 29.20
CA ASP A 153 3.04 -24.60 30.29
C ASP A 153 2.50 -24.01 31.60
N LEU A 154 1.85 -22.85 31.56
CA LEU A 154 1.19 -22.26 32.73
C LEU A 154 0.11 -23.17 33.31
N MET A 155 -0.70 -23.81 32.46
CA MET A 155 -1.70 -24.78 32.92
C MET A 155 -1.06 -26.00 33.58
N ASP A 156 0.04 -26.50 33.05
CA ASP A 156 0.81 -27.60 33.65
C ASP A 156 1.40 -27.19 35.01
N GLN A 157 1.92 -25.96 35.13
CA GLN A 157 2.39 -25.40 36.41
C GLN A 157 1.27 -25.27 37.44
N VAL A 158 0.11 -24.75 37.05
CA VAL A 158 -1.08 -24.63 37.92
C VAL A 158 -1.54 -26.00 38.39
N SER A 159 -1.50 -27.04 37.54
CA SER A 159 -1.81 -28.41 37.94
C SER A 159 -0.85 -28.92 39.01
N LYS A 160 0.47 -28.76 38.81
CA LYS A 160 1.49 -29.15 39.81
C LYS A 160 1.29 -28.44 41.14
N LEU A 161 1.01 -27.14 41.13
CA LEU A 161 0.73 -26.37 42.34
C LEU A 161 -0.52 -26.86 43.07
N ARG A 162 -1.58 -27.21 42.32
CA ARG A 162 -2.81 -27.78 42.89
C ARG A 162 -2.53 -29.13 43.57
N ASP A 163 -1.71 -29.97 42.96
CA ASP A 163 -1.34 -31.28 43.53
C ASP A 163 -0.50 -31.10 44.80
N ASN A 164 0.48 -30.19 44.78
CA ASN A 164 1.29 -29.85 45.96
C ASN A 164 0.43 -29.29 47.10
N LEU A 165 -0.51 -28.40 46.80
CA LEU A 165 -1.43 -27.84 47.80
C LEU A 165 -2.30 -28.94 48.42
N SER A 166 -2.79 -29.88 47.61
CA SER A 166 -3.60 -31.00 48.08
C SER A 166 -2.79 -31.93 49.00
N ALA A 167 -1.54 -32.22 48.65
CA ALA A 167 -0.62 -33.00 49.47
C ALA A 167 -0.30 -32.29 50.80
N ALA A 168 -0.01 -30.99 50.76
CA ALA A 168 0.25 -30.18 51.94
C ALA A 168 -0.97 -30.15 52.88
N LYS A 169 -2.18 -29.97 52.34
CA LYS A 169 -3.43 -30.02 53.11
C LYS A 169 -3.63 -31.38 53.78
N TYR A 170 -3.43 -32.46 53.04
CA TYR A 170 -3.53 -33.82 53.58
C TYR A 170 -2.52 -34.05 54.72
N SER A 171 -1.26 -33.62 54.54
CA SER A 171 -0.24 -33.70 55.58
C SER A 171 -0.61 -32.88 56.83
N GLY A 172 -1.14 -31.67 56.65
CA GLY A 172 -1.61 -30.83 57.75
C GLY A 172 -2.75 -31.48 58.53
N ASP A 173 -3.72 -32.08 57.83
CA ASP A 173 -4.83 -32.81 58.47
C ASP A 173 -4.33 -34.03 59.26
N GLN A 174 -3.32 -34.75 58.77
CA GLN A 174 -2.72 -35.87 59.49
C GLN A 174 -1.97 -35.41 60.74
N MET A 175 -1.19 -34.33 60.64
CA MET A 175 -0.48 -33.74 61.78
C MET A 175 -1.47 -33.25 62.84
N TYR A 176 -2.56 -32.58 62.43
CA TYR A 176 -3.60 -32.13 63.35
C TYR A 176 -4.28 -33.30 64.07
N LYS A 177 -4.57 -34.40 63.36
CA LYS A 177 -5.12 -35.62 63.98
C LYS A 177 -4.14 -36.23 64.97
N ALA A 178 -2.86 -36.37 64.61
CA ALA A 178 -1.82 -36.90 65.48
C ALA A 178 -1.69 -36.05 66.76
N HIS A 179 -1.59 -34.73 66.62
CA HIS A 179 -1.53 -33.80 67.75
C HIS A 179 -2.78 -33.86 68.63
N ARG A 180 -3.97 -33.98 68.03
CA ARG A 180 -5.23 -34.16 68.80
C ARG A 180 -5.21 -35.44 69.61
N THR A 181 -4.87 -36.58 68.98
CA THR A 181 -4.78 -37.87 69.68
C THR A 181 -3.75 -37.83 70.80
N PHE A 182 -2.62 -37.20 70.57
CA PHE A 182 -1.58 -36.99 71.57
C PHE A 182 -2.08 -36.18 72.76
N ARG A 183 -2.67 -35.01 72.51
CA ARG A 183 -3.26 -34.16 73.55
C ARG A 183 -4.32 -34.93 74.35
N ASP A 184 -5.20 -35.65 73.68
CA ASP A 184 -6.26 -36.41 74.34
C ASP A 184 -5.66 -37.50 75.25
N LYS A 185 -4.59 -38.20 74.84
CA LYS A 185 -3.85 -39.17 75.69
C LYS A 185 -3.21 -38.50 76.92
N VAL A 186 -2.55 -37.36 76.74
CA VAL A 186 -1.94 -36.60 77.85
C VAL A 186 -3.00 -36.17 78.85
N LEU A 187 -4.11 -35.62 78.37
CA LEU A 187 -5.21 -35.21 79.23
C LEU A 187 -5.80 -36.38 80.01
N THR A 188 -6.03 -37.54 79.36
CA THR A 188 -6.50 -38.75 80.04
C THR A 188 -5.57 -39.14 81.16
N ALA A 189 -4.27 -39.22 80.89
CA ALA A 189 -3.34 -39.73 81.88
C ALA A 189 -3.02 -38.68 82.98
N VAL A 190 -3.14 -37.37 82.71
CA VAL A 190 -3.17 -36.34 83.77
C VAL A 190 -4.39 -36.50 84.69
N VAL A 191 -5.57 -36.75 84.11
CA VAL A 191 -6.79 -37.01 84.90
C VAL A 191 -6.64 -38.27 85.76
N ASP A 192 -6.07 -39.34 85.21
CA ASP A 192 -5.82 -40.58 85.97
C ASP A 192 -4.86 -40.36 87.15
N ILE A 193 -3.78 -39.59 86.95
CA ILE A 193 -2.84 -39.22 88.03
C ILE A 193 -3.56 -38.42 89.12
N LEU A 194 -4.37 -37.42 88.75
CA LEU A 194 -5.12 -36.60 89.72
C LEU A 194 -6.13 -37.43 90.50
N CYS A 195 -6.86 -38.33 89.84
CA CYS A 195 -7.78 -39.27 90.49
C CYS A 195 -7.04 -40.19 91.47
N TYR A 196 -5.87 -40.70 91.07
CA TYR A 196 -5.04 -41.54 91.93
C TYR A 196 -4.55 -40.77 93.16
N GLN A 197 -4.01 -39.56 92.98
CA GLN A 197 -3.59 -38.68 94.07
C GLN A 197 -4.73 -38.39 95.05
N HIS A 198 -5.94 -38.11 94.54
CA HIS A 198 -7.12 -37.87 95.36
C HIS A 198 -7.49 -39.10 96.21
N SER A 199 -7.49 -40.30 95.61
CA SER A 199 -7.75 -41.54 96.33
C SER A 199 -6.70 -41.84 97.41
N CYS A 200 -5.43 -41.55 97.14
CA CYS A 200 -4.35 -41.68 98.13
C CYS A 200 -4.58 -40.76 99.33
N LEU A 201 -4.90 -39.47 99.08
CA LEU A 201 -5.19 -38.49 100.12
C LEU A 201 -6.37 -38.92 100.99
N GLU A 202 -7.46 -39.38 100.38
CA GLU A 202 -8.64 -39.88 101.10
C GLU A 202 -8.28 -41.07 102.00
N THR A 203 -7.46 -42.01 101.51
CA THR A 203 -6.98 -43.16 102.29
C THR A 203 -6.15 -42.71 103.49
N ILE A 204 -5.26 -41.74 103.31
CA ILE A 204 -4.44 -41.16 104.39
C ILE A 204 -5.34 -40.50 105.44
N GLU A 205 -6.36 -39.74 105.03
CA GLU A 205 -7.32 -39.11 105.94
C GLU A 205 -8.11 -40.15 106.75
N GLN A 206 -8.54 -41.24 106.11
CA GLN A 206 -9.23 -42.34 106.80
C GLN A 206 -8.34 -43.05 107.83
N LEU A 207 -7.06 -43.27 107.53
CA LEU A 207 -6.09 -43.83 108.47
C LEU A 207 -5.88 -42.90 109.68
N ARG A 208 -5.74 -41.60 109.41
CA ARG A 208 -5.60 -40.57 110.45
C ARG A 208 -6.83 -40.50 111.35
N ALA A 209 -8.04 -40.58 110.80
CA ALA A 209 -9.29 -40.59 111.56
C ALA A 209 -9.39 -41.81 112.51
N LYS A 210 -8.73 -42.92 112.17
CA LYS A 210 -8.64 -44.15 113.01
C LYS A 210 -7.50 -44.10 114.03
N GLY A 211 -6.77 -42.99 114.15
CA GLY A 211 -5.63 -42.85 115.08
C GLY A 211 -4.37 -43.62 114.67
N ARG A 212 -4.29 -44.11 113.43
CA ARG A 212 -3.08 -44.77 112.90
C ARG A 212 -2.20 -43.74 112.20
N LYS A 213 -0.88 -43.92 112.33
CA LYS A 213 0.09 -43.24 111.47
C LYS A 213 0.25 -44.05 110.19
N VAL A 214 0.41 -43.36 109.05
CA VAL A 214 0.85 -43.99 107.80
C VAL A 214 2.25 -44.56 108.03
N SER A 215 2.46 -45.81 107.64
CA SER A 215 3.78 -46.45 107.74
C SER A 215 4.67 -46.05 106.55
N ASP A 216 5.98 -46.04 106.75
CA ASP A 216 6.97 -45.79 105.68
C ASP A 216 6.78 -46.73 104.48
N THR A 217 6.31 -47.95 104.74
CA THR A 217 5.97 -48.95 103.70
C THR A 217 4.77 -48.54 102.85
N GLU A 218 3.72 -47.95 103.44
CA GLU A 218 2.56 -47.47 102.70
C GLU A 218 2.93 -46.22 101.89
N GLU A 219 3.71 -45.30 102.46
CA GLU A 219 4.18 -44.10 101.77
C GLU A 219 5.04 -44.47 100.55
N ARG A 220 6.00 -45.38 100.72
CA ARG A 220 6.83 -45.87 99.60
C ARG A 220 5.99 -46.54 98.51
N ALA A 221 4.98 -47.32 98.88
CA ALA A 221 4.09 -47.96 97.93
C ALA A 221 3.23 -46.93 97.15
N PHE A 222 2.83 -45.82 97.77
CA PHE A 222 2.16 -44.72 97.07
C PHE A 222 3.12 -44.02 96.09
N THR A 223 4.37 -43.79 96.48
CA THR A 223 5.38 -43.16 95.62
C THR A 223 5.73 -44.01 94.41
N GLU A 224 6.03 -45.31 94.60
CA GLU A 224 6.31 -46.22 93.48
C GLU A 224 5.16 -46.29 92.49
N ARG A 225 3.92 -46.28 93.00
CA ARG A 225 2.73 -46.38 92.15
C ARG A 225 2.45 -45.07 91.40
N LEU A 226 2.78 -43.92 92.00
CA LEU A 226 2.81 -42.63 91.30
C LEU A 226 3.88 -42.63 90.19
N GLU A 227 5.09 -43.10 90.47
CA GLU A 227 6.16 -43.20 89.47
C GLU A 227 5.79 -44.14 88.32
N GLN A 228 5.13 -45.27 88.59
CA GLN A 228 4.58 -46.16 87.56
C GLN A 228 3.47 -45.49 86.73
N CYS A 229 2.75 -44.51 87.26
CA CYS A 229 1.84 -43.69 86.46
C CYS A 229 2.57 -42.70 85.53
N PHE A 230 3.85 -42.40 85.79
CA PHE A 230 4.70 -41.54 84.96
C PHE A 230 5.59 -42.32 83.96
N GLU A 231 5.91 -43.59 84.19
CA GLU A 231 6.67 -44.43 83.23
C GLU A 231 6.08 -44.45 81.81
N PRO A 232 4.74 -44.50 81.61
CA PRO A 232 4.13 -44.39 80.30
C PRO A 232 4.27 -43.00 79.70
N TYR A 233 5.21 -42.15 80.10
CA TYR A 233 5.52 -40.86 79.48
C TYR A 233 6.99 -40.72 79.06
N GLU A 234 7.83 -41.74 79.25
CA GLU A 234 9.18 -41.73 78.65
C GLU A 234 9.14 -41.80 77.12
N TRP A 235 8.05 -42.31 76.52
CA TRP A 235 7.83 -42.27 75.07
C TRP A 235 7.72 -40.84 74.51
N PHE A 236 7.43 -39.84 75.35
CA PHE A 236 7.37 -38.44 74.94
C PHE A 236 8.74 -37.93 74.49
N ALA A 237 9.78 -38.22 75.27
CA ALA A 237 11.16 -37.88 74.94
C ALA A 237 11.68 -38.63 73.71
N ALA A 238 11.21 -39.87 73.51
CA ALA A 238 11.51 -40.65 72.31
C ALA A 238 10.77 -40.15 71.05
N SER A 239 9.58 -39.54 71.21
CA SER A 239 8.80 -39.04 70.08
C SER A 239 9.35 -37.73 69.50
N GLU A 240 9.86 -36.85 70.36
CA GLU A 240 10.44 -35.55 69.98
C GLU A 240 11.72 -35.75 69.14
N THR A 241 12.55 -36.73 69.53
CA THR A 241 13.77 -37.09 68.80
C THR A 241 13.49 -37.75 67.44
N ALA A 242 12.39 -38.49 67.30
CA ALA A 242 12.01 -39.11 66.03
C ALA A 242 11.46 -38.08 65.03
N GLU A 243 10.73 -37.06 65.51
CA GLU A 243 10.16 -36.00 64.67
C GLU A 243 11.25 -35.08 64.13
N ASP A 244 12.23 -34.70 64.94
CA ASP A 244 13.40 -33.92 64.51
C ASP A 244 14.23 -34.64 63.44
N GLN A 245 14.42 -35.96 63.58
CA GLN A 245 15.10 -36.77 62.57
C GLN A 245 14.30 -36.86 61.26
N ALA A 246 12.97 -36.97 61.35
CA ALA A 246 12.10 -37.01 60.18
C ALA A 246 12.03 -35.67 59.44
N VAL A 247 12.05 -34.54 60.15
CA VAL A 247 12.13 -33.21 59.56
C VAL A 247 13.48 -32.99 58.90
N SER A 248 14.57 -33.40 59.54
CA SER A 248 15.93 -33.31 58.98
C SER A 248 16.10 -34.14 57.70
N ALA A 249 15.51 -35.33 57.62
CA ALA A 249 15.58 -36.16 56.42
C ALA A 249 14.80 -35.56 55.23
N ARG A 250 13.68 -34.87 55.50
CA ARG A 250 12.86 -34.24 54.45
C ARG A 250 13.49 -32.97 53.88
N SER A 251 14.22 -32.21 54.70
CA SER A 251 14.91 -31.00 54.24
C SER A 251 16.18 -31.29 53.44
N SER A 252 16.78 -32.46 53.60
CA SER A 252 17.95 -32.91 52.84
C SER A 252 17.64 -33.53 51.47
N GLY A 253 16.36 -33.74 51.13
CA GLY A 253 15.92 -34.43 49.91
C GLY A 253 15.34 -33.54 48.81
N LEU A 254 15.37 -32.21 48.99
CA LEU A 254 15.00 -31.18 48.00
C LEU A 254 16.24 -30.39 47.61
#